data_AF-A0A7J6Y6Q4-F1
#
_entry.id   AF-A0A7J6Y6Q4-F1
#
_cell.length_a   1.000
_cell.length_b   1.000
_cell.length_c   1.000
_cell.angle_alpha   90.00
_cell.angle_beta   90.00
_cell.angle_gamma   90.00
#
_symmetry.space_group_name_H-M   'P 1'
#
loop_
_entity.id
_entity.type
_entity.pdbx_description
1 polymer ?
#
loop_
_entity_poly.entity_id
_entity_poly.type
_entity_poly.pdbx_seq_one_letter_code
_entity_poly.pdbx_strand_id
1 'polypeptide(L)'
;MAHAVGFACPHMAGRGMVRNAACVRGGALSVVVHSTTAAMAAREHHDCDDVDGVEQQDDDGDGRTLESHRSWRHARDEWMAAIGGAGDCAELTLAALAALGCMRVSRGMAEPMRWCGNSCCALQQQRNCSALNMSEYSHMLCELGVPVKCCASDLYSIGWCLGSVHKMSAERPMDSCLIIDPALDVRDADAVIWRGECLSAMPGVGPLRGVRTRFPRTRQMRGTRRRRI
;
A
#
# COMPACT_ATOMS: atom_id res chain seq x y z
N MET A 1 -5.05 -11.20 6.11
CA MET A 1 -6.48 -11.59 6.19
C MET A 1 -7.17 -11.56 4.83
N ALA A 2 -6.94 -10.57 3.96
CA ALA A 2 -7.59 -10.52 2.64
C ALA A 2 -7.35 -11.76 1.75
N HIS A 3 -6.14 -12.34 1.78
CA HIS A 3 -5.83 -13.62 1.11
C HIS A 3 -6.81 -14.73 1.51
N ALA A 4 -7.12 -14.85 2.80
CA ALA A 4 -8.01 -15.89 3.32
C ALA A 4 -9.46 -15.72 2.86
N VAL A 5 -9.88 -14.49 2.54
CA VAL A 5 -11.21 -14.22 1.99
C VAL A 5 -11.23 -14.19 0.46
N GLY A 6 -10.11 -14.50 -0.21
CA GLY A 6 -10.07 -14.76 -1.65
C GLY A 6 -9.33 -13.74 -2.49
N PHE A 7 -8.68 -12.73 -1.90
CA PHE A 7 -7.78 -11.84 -2.65
C PHE A 7 -6.53 -12.62 -3.09
N ALA A 8 -6.61 -13.33 -4.21
CA ALA A 8 -5.51 -14.11 -4.75
C ALA A 8 -5.55 -14.14 -6.28
N CYS A 9 -4.37 -14.14 -6.91
CA CYS A 9 -4.18 -14.23 -8.36
C CYS A 9 -5.04 -15.34 -9.01
N PRO A 10 -5.03 -16.60 -8.51
CA PRO A 10 -5.83 -17.66 -9.11
C PRO A 10 -7.34 -17.39 -9.06
N HIS A 11 -7.83 -16.79 -7.96
CA HIS A 11 -9.25 -16.44 -7.83
C HIS A 11 -9.64 -15.30 -8.77
N MET A 12 -8.80 -14.27 -8.87
CA MET A 12 -9.00 -13.15 -9.81
C MET A 12 -8.99 -13.65 -11.26
N ALA A 13 -8.05 -14.52 -11.62
CA ALA A 13 -8.00 -15.13 -12.94
C ALA A 13 -9.24 -15.98 -13.24
N GLY A 14 -9.67 -16.81 -12.28
CA GLY A 14 -10.89 -17.63 -12.40
C GLY A 14 -12.18 -16.82 -12.55
N ARG A 15 -12.18 -15.55 -12.11
CA ARG A 15 -13.28 -14.59 -12.28
C ARG A 15 -13.13 -13.69 -13.52
N GLY A 16 -12.08 -13.89 -14.33
CA GLY A 16 -11.80 -13.05 -15.50
C GLY A 16 -11.42 -11.60 -15.13
N MET A 17 -10.95 -11.38 -13.90
CA MET A 17 -10.60 -10.06 -13.38
C MET A 17 -9.12 -9.69 -13.58
N VAL A 18 -8.43 -10.40 -14.46
CA VAL A 18 -7.01 -10.19 -14.72
C VAL A 18 -6.83 -9.79 -16.17
N ARG A 19 -6.13 -8.68 -16.41
CA ARG A 19 -5.68 -8.27 -17.73
C ARG A 19 -4.17 -8.24 -17.78
N ASN A 20 -3.63 -8.89 -18.79
CA ASN A 20 -2.21 -8.89 -19.09
C ASN A 20 -1.93 -7.73 -20.04
N ALA A 21 -1.07 -6.82 -19.61
CA ALA A 21 -0.58 -5.72 -20.42
C ALA A 21 0.90 -5.97 -20.72
N ALA A 22 1.24 -6.12 -22.01
CA ALA A 22 2.61 -6.31 -22.44
C ALA A 22 3.32 -4.96 -22.58
N CYS A 23 4.65 -4.96 -22.44
CA CYS A 23 5.50 -3.79 -22.68
C CYS A 23 5.19 -2.56 -21.80
N VAL A 24 4.50 -2.74 -20.67
CA VAL A 24 4.18 -1.64 -19.77
C VAL A 24 5.45 -1.07 -19.16
N ARG A 25 5.78 0.17 -19.54
CA ARG A 25 6.98 0.89 -19.09
C ARG A 25 8.27 0.07 -19.29
N GLY A 26 8.33 -0.73 -20.36
CA GLY A 26 9.48 -1.57 -20.69
C GLY A 26 9.60 -2.87 -19.90
N GLY A 27 8.62 -3.23 -19.05
CA GLY A 27 8.47 -4.58 -18.52
C GLY A 27 7.87 -5.52 -19.57
N ALA A 28 8.23 -6.81 -19.53
CA ALA A 28 7.69 -7.79 -20.46
C ALA A 28 6.19 -8.03 -20.22
N LEU A 29 5.76 -7.99 -18.96
CA LEU A 29 4.39 -8.19 -18.55
C LEU A 29 4.02 -7.30 -17.34
N SER A 30 2.78 -6.83 -17.33
CA SER A 30 2.12 -6.26 -16.16
C SER A 30 0.74 -6.89 -16.03
N VAL A 31 0.37 -7.26 -14.81
CA VAL A 31 -0.89 -7.95 -14.51
C VAL A 31 -1.79 -6.99 -13.74
N VAL A 32 -2.84 -6.52 -14.40
CA VAL A 32 -3.78 -5.54 -13.86
C VAL A 32 -5.02 -6.24 -13.34
N VAL A 33 -5.42 -5.95 -12.10
CA VAL A 33 -6.72 -6.37 -11.57
C VAL A 33 -7.79 -5.46 -12.15
N HIS A 34 -8.60 -6.00 -13.07
CA HIS A 34 -9.59 -5.26 -13.84
C HIS A 34 -11.01 -5.78 -13.57
N SER A 35 -11.89 -4.86 -13.23
CA SER A 35 -13.35 -5.01 -13.21
C SER A 35 -13.98 -3.62 -13.26
N THR A 36 -15.28 -3.50 -13.51
CA THR A 36 -15.95 -2.19 -13.50
C THR A 36 -15.72 -1.44 -12.18
N THR A 37 -15.85 -2.12 -11.04
CA THR A 37 -15.64 -1.50 -9.73
C THR A 37 -14.17 -1.20 -9.45
N ALA A 38 -13.26 -2.09 -9.81
CA ALA A 38 -11.82 -1.89 -9.59
C ALA A 38 -11.28 -0.75 -10.49
N ALA A 39 -11.75 -0.64 -11.73
CA ALA A 39 -11.41 0.45 -12.63
C ALA A 39 -11.94 1.79 -12.11
N MET A 40 -13.19 1.86 -11.65
CA MET A 40 -13.73 3.07 -11.04
C MET A 40 -12.92 3.53 -9.82
N ALA A 41 -12.61 2.60 -8.91
CA ALA A 41 -11.81 2.91 -7.73
C ALA A 41 -10.39 3.39 -8.11
N ALA A 42 -9.78 2.77 -9.12
CA ALA A 42 -8.46 3.17 -9.62
C ALA A 42 -8.48 4.56 -10.26
N ARG A 43 -9.49 4.87 -11.09
CA ARG A 43 -9.64 6.18 -11.75
C ARG A 43 -9.78 7.29 -10.73
N GLU A 44 -10.61 7.08 -9.72
CA GLU A 44 -10.84 8.06 -8.67
C GLU A 44 -9.62 8.23 -7.78
N HIS A 45 -9.01 7.13 -7.32
CA HIS A 45 -7.84 7.20 -6.46
C HIS A 45 -6.65 7.86 -7.15
N HIS A 46 -6.41 7.52 -8.43
CA HIS A 46 -5.24 8.01 -9.18
C HIS A 46 -5.46 9.33 -9.92
N ASP A 47 -6.70 9.82 -9.98
CA ASP A 47 -7.15 10.91 -10.87
C ASP A 47 -6.69 10.67 -12.32
N CYS A 48 -7.12 9.53 -12.89
CA CYS A 48 -6.68 9.07 -14.20
C CYS A 48 -7.78 8.29 -14.91
N ASP A 49 -8.46 8.88 -15.89
CA ASP A 49 -9.60 8.26 -16.57
C ASP A 49 -9.25 7.02 -17.39
N ASP A 50 -8.04 6.99 -17.95
CA ASP A 50 -7.56 5.94 -18.85
C ASP A 50 -7.07 4.67 -18.10
N VAL A 51 -7.15 4.66 -16.77
CA VAL A 51 -6.74 3.48 -16.00
C VAL A 51 -7.87 2.44 -15.93
N ASP A 52 -7.48 1.19 -16.13
CA ASP A 52 -8.38 0.04 -16.17
C ASP A 52 -8.33 -0.80 -14.88
N GLY A 53 -7.54 -0.39 -13.89
CA GLY A 53 -7.39 -1.08 -12.61
C GLY A 53 -6.05 -0.78 -11.94
N VAL A 54 -5.60 -1.68 -11.08
CA VAL A 54 -4.33 -1.53 -10.37
C VAL A 54 -3.45 -2.73 -10.64
N GLU A 55 -2.18 -2.47 -10.95
CA GLU A 55 -1.18 -3.50 -11.19
C GLU A 55 -0.90 -4.31 -9.93
N GLN A 56 -0.69 -5.61 -10.12
CA GLN A 56 -0.17 -6.50 -9.10
C GLN A 56 1.35 -6.37 -8.99
N GLN A 57 1.87 -6.71 -7.82
CA GLN A 57 3.30 -6.75 -7.59
C GLN A 57 3.92 -7.86 -8.45
N ASP A 58 4.97 -7.49 -9.18
CA ASP A 58 5.79 -8.40 -9.96
C ASP A 58 7.20 -7.81 -9.99
N ASP A 59 8.10 -8.41 -9.21
CA ASP A 59 9.45 -7.88 -8.96
C ASP A 59 10.31 -7.87 -10.22
N ASP A 60 10.23 -8.90 -11.04
CA ASP A 60 10.98 -9.04 -12.30
C ASP A 60 10.25 -8.38 -13.48
N GLY A 61 8.94 -8.23 -13.40
CA GLY A 61 8.16 -7.61 -14.47
C GLY A 61 7.99 -8.46 -15.72
N ASP A 62 8.17 -9.76 -15.59
CA ASP A 62 8.00 -10.76 -16.62
C ASP A 62 6.92 -11.80 -16.26
N GLY A 63 6.22 -11.58 -15.15
CA GLY A 63 5.17 -12.44 -14.61
C GLY A 63 5.66 -13.61 -13.78
N ARG A 64 6.97 -13.88 -13.66
CA ARG A 64 7.48 -15.04 -12.90
C ARG A 64 7.41 -14.83 -11.40
N THR A 65 7.58 -13.58 -10.96
CA THR A 65 7.49 -13.14 -9.57
C THR A 65 6.15 -12.48 -9.27
N LEU A 66 5.11 -12.82 -10.03
CA LEU A 66 3.78 -12.27 -9.83
C LEU A 66 3.23 -12.69 -8.48
N GLU A 67 2.94 -11.71 -7.64
CA GLU A 67 2.33 -11.91 -6.34
C GLU A 67 0.86 -11.50 -6.35
N SER A 68 0.11 -12.03 -5.38
CA SER A 68 -1.27 -11.62 -5.10
C SER A 68 -1.33 -10.34 -4.24
N HIS A 69 -0.38 -9.43 -4.46
CA HIS A 69 -0.24 -8.17 -3.76
C HIS A 69 -0.34 -7.02 -4.77
N ARG A 70 -0.61 -5.82 -4.28
CA ARG A 70 -0.60 -4.59 -5.06
C ARG A 70 0.82 -4.14 -5.34
N SER A 71 1.02 -3.60 -6.53
CA SER A 71 2.29 -2.98 -6.89
C SER A 71 2.61 -1.82 -5.95
N TRP A 72 3.81 -1.80 -5.40
CA TRP A 72 4.35 -0.64 -4.69
C TRP A 72 4.29 0.65 -5.50
N ARG A 73 4.34 0.54 -6.83
CA ARG A 73 4.21 1.71 -7.70
C ARG A 73 2.90 2.44 -7.54
N HIS A 74 1.81 1.70 -7.44
CA HIS A 74 0.48 2.30 -7.47
C HIS A 74 -0.16 2.34 -6.09
N ALA A 75 0.28 1.50 -5.16
CA ALA A 75 -0.44 1.28 -3.92
C ALA A 75 0.51 0.80 -2.80
N ARG A 76 1.63 1.51 -2.58
CA ARG A 76 2.61 1.16 -1.54
C ARG A 76 2.01 1.12 -0.14
N ASP A 77 1.17 2.09 0.20
CA ASP A 77 0.62 2.23 1.55
C ASP A 77 -0.67 1.42 1.75
N GLU A 78 -1.05 0.57 0.79
CA GLU A 78 -2.31 -0.16 0.77
C GLU A 78 -2.27 -1.46 1.57
N TRP A 79 -3.43 -1.91 2.05
CA TRP A 79 -3.57 -3.14 2.84
C TRP A 79 -2.99 -4.39 2.17
N MET A 80 -3.06 -4.47 0.83
CA MET A 80 -2.52 -5.55 0.02
C MET A 80 -1.21 -5.21 -0.67
N ALA A 81 -0.50 -4.16 -0.27
CA ALA A 81 0.91 -3.99 -0.65
C ALA A 81 1.74 -5.20 -0.21
N ALA A 82 2.76 -5.57 -1.00
CA ALA A 82 3.55 -6.77 -0.72
C ALA A 82 4.31 -6.69 0.61
N ILE A 83 5.02 -5.58 0.82
CA ILE A 83 5.86 -5.37 2.01
C ILE A 83 5.86 -3.88 2.39
N GLY A 84 5.75 -3.55 3.67
CA GLY A 84 5.81 -2.17 4.18
C GLY A 84 4.61 -1.29 3.79
N GLY A 85 4.63 -0.02 4.21
CA GLY A 85 3.54 0.95 4.00
C GLY A 85 2.58 1.05 5.19
N ALA A 86 1.54 1.90 5.05
CA ALA A 86 0.55 2.12 6.11
C ALA A 86 -0.41 0.94 6.31
N GLY A 87 -0.67 0.17 5.25
CA GLY A 87 -1.65 -0.92 5.27
C GLY A 87 -3.10 -0.44 5.21
N ASP A 88 -3.33 0.72 4.58
CA ASP A 88 -4.63 1.37 4.46
C ASP A 88 -5.63 0.45 3.75
N CYS A 89 -6.78 0.21 4.36
CA CYS A 89 -7.89 -0.53 3.75
C CYS A 89 -8.61 0.37 2.72
N ALA A 90 -7.90 0.65 1.63
CA ALA A 90 -8.29 1.61 0.62
C ALA A 90 -9.37 1.05 -0.31
N GLU A 91 -10.03 1.96 -1.04
CA GLU A 91 -11.08 1.60 -1.99
C GLU A 91 -10.61 0.58 -3.04
N LEU A 92 -9.32 0.60 -3.39
CA LEU A 92 -8.74 -0.28 -4.42
C LEU A 92 -8.93 -1.77 -4.11
N THR A 93 -8.53 -2.25 -2.93
CA THR A 93 -8.69 -3.66 -2.52
C THR A 93 -10.13 -4.00 -2.19
N LEU A 94 -10.82 -3.06 -1.55
CA LEU A 94 -12.25 -3.15 -1.27
C LEU A 94 -13.06 -3.37 -2.56
N ALA A 95 -12.79 -2.64 -3.63
CA ALA A 95 -13.43 -2.78 -4.93
C ALA A 95 -13.11 -4.10 -5.62
N ALA A 96 -11.88 -4.60 -5.47
CA ALA A 96 -11.49 -5.91 -6.00
C ALA A 96 -12.18 -7.06 -5.25
N LEU A 97 -12.24 -7.01 -3.92
CA LEU A 97 -12.96 -7.98 -3.09
C LEU A 97 -14.46 -8.00 -3.38
N ALA A 98 -15.05 -6.82 -3.63
CA ALA A 98 -16.45 -6.70 -4.06
C ALA A 98 -16.68 -7.35 -5.43
N ALA A 99 -15.80 -7.11 -6.41
CA ALA A 99 -15.91 -7.70 -7.74
C ALA A 99 -15.69 -9.22 -7.75
N LEU A 100 -14.84 -9.75 -6.87
CA LEU A 100 -14.70 -11.19 -6.66
C LEU A 100 -15.97 -11.83 -6.06
N GLY A 101 -16.86 -11.02 -5.49
CA GLY A 101 -18.03 -11.46 -4.75
C GLY A 101 -17.70 -12.02 -3.36
N CYS A 102 -16.50 -11.76 -2.85
CA CYS A 102 -16.03 -12.27 -1.56
C CYS A 102 -16.72 -11.60 -0.38
N MET A 103 -17.07 -10.32 -0.52
CA MET A 103 -17.76 -9.55 0.50
C MET A 103 -18.57 -8.41 -0.10
N ARG A 104 -19.60 -7.98 0.63
CA ARG A 104 -20.26 -6.69 0.35
C ARG A 104 -19.44 -5.60 1.00
N VAL A 105 -19.12 -4.56 0.24
CA VAL A 105 -18.26 -3.49 0.69
C VAL A 105 -19.00 -2.16 0.67
N SER A 106 -18.85 -1.39 1.74
CA SER A 106 -19.30 -0.01 1.82
C SER A 106 -18.13 0.91 1.48
N ARG A 107 -18.20 1.57 0.32
CA ARG A 107 -17.13 2.47 -0.14
C ARG A 107 -16.88 3.65 0.82
N GLY A 108 -17.92 4.14 1.50
CA GLY A 108 -17.78 5.22 2.50
C GLY A 108 -17.00 4.84 3.77
N MET A 109 -16.58 3.58 3.90
CA MET A 109 -15.69 3.11 4.97
C MET A 109 -14.25 2.90 4.51
N ALA A 110 -13.96 3.14 3.22
CA ALA A 110 -12.60 3.04 2.71
C ALA A 110 -11.69 4.06 3.38
N GLU A 111 -10.50 3.62 3.78
CA GLU A 111 -9.48 4.52 4.31
C GLU A 111 -8.84 5.31 3.15
N PRO A 112 -8.58 6.61 3.32
CA PRO A 112 -7.90 7.39 2.30
C PRO A 112 -6.42 6.99 2.25
N MET A 113 -5.96 6.52 1.09
CA MET A 113 -4.54 6.24 0.88
C MET A 113 -3.85 7.49 0.34
N ARG A 114 -2.75 7.91 0.97
CA ARG A 114 -1.99 9.09 0.51
C ARG A 114 -1.14 8.76 -0.70
N TRP A 115 -0.56 7.56 -0.73
CA TRP A 115 0.18 7.06 -1.88
C TRP A 115 -0.70 7.11 -3.13
N CYS A 116 -0.24 7.83 -4.14
CA CYS A 116 -0.90 7.98 -5.42
C CYS A 116 -2.28 8.66 -5.39
N GLY A 117 -2.68 9.26 -4.27
CA GLY A 117 -3.94 9.97 -4.14
C GLY A 117 -3.96 11.19 -5.06
N ASN A 118 -4.87 11.19 -6.03
CA ASN A 118 -5.12 12.25 -7.00
C ASN A 118 -3.89 12.71 -7.81
N SER A 119 -2.90 11.83 -8.04
CA SER A 119 -1.64 12.28 -8.66
C SER A 119 -0.91 11.23 -9.51
N CYS A 120 -1.40 10.00 -9.62
CA CYS A 120 -0.59 8.92 -10.21
C CYS A 120 -0.83 8.63 -11.70
N CYS A 121 -1.61 9.45 -12.40
CA CYS A 121 -1.78 9.26 -13.84
C CYS A 121 -0.44 9.33 -14.60
N ALA A 122 0.41 10.33 -14.32
CA ALA A 122 1.72 10.41 -14.96
C ALA A 122 2.66 9.29 -14.48
N LEU A 123 2.60 8.85 -13.22
CA LEU A 123 3.39 7.71 -12.71
C LEU A 123 3.02 6.37 -13.39
N GLN A 124 1.77 6.23 -13.85
CA GLN A 124 1.30 5.07 -14.63
C GLN A 124 1.81 5.10 -16.07
N GLN A 125 1.86 6.28 -16.69
CA GLN A 125 2.22 6.44 -18.10
C GLN A 125 3.74 6.53 -18.32
N GLN A 126 4.43 7.22 -17.42
CA GLN A 126 5.86 7.50 -17.54
C GLN A 126 6.69 6.29 -17.13
N ARG A 127 7.63 5.92 -18.00
CA ARG A 127 8.63 4.88 -17.72
C ARG A 127 9.65 5.33 -16.68
N ASN A 128 10.08 6.58 -16.82
CA ASN A 128 11.22 7.15 -16.13
C ASN A 128 10.78 8.27 -15.20
N CYS A 129 11.38 8.31 -14.01
CA CYS A 129 11.03 9.28 -12.99
C CYS A 129 11.67 10.64 -13.21
N SER A 130 12.73 10.68 -14.04
CA SER A 130 13.33 11.91 -14.58
C SER A 130 12.37 12.74 -15.43
N ALA A 131 11.30 12.13 -15.98
CA ALA A 131 10.26 12.82 -16.73
C ALA A 131 9.11 13.35 -15.84
N LEU A 132 9.14 13.05 -14.53
CA LEU A 132 8.12 13.49 -13.58
C LEU A 132 8.53 14.80 -12.93
N ASN A 133 7.53 15.65 -12.67
CA ASN A 133 7.73 16.82 -11.85
C ASN A 133 7.80 16.42 -10.37
N MET A 134 9.01 16.31 -9.81
CA MET A 134 9.24 15.85 -8.43
C MET A 134 8.49 16.68 -7.37
N SER A 135 8.19 17.95 -7.65
CA SER A 135 7.44 18.80 -6.72
C SER A 135 6.01 18.30 -6.48
N GLU A 136 5.34 17.78 -7.52
CA GLU A 136 3.99 17.19 -7.43
C GLU A 136 3.99 15.89 -6.61
N TYR A 137 5.12 15.18 -6.64
CA TYR A 137 5.30 13.88 -6.02
C TYR A 137 6.09 13.90 -4.71
N SER A 138 6.32 15.09 -4.14
CA SER A 138 7.15 15.27 -2.92
C SER A 138 6.67 14.51 -1.68
N HIS A 139 5.42 14.05 -1.66
CA HIS A 139 4.85 13.23 -0.59
C HIS A 139 5.07 11.70 -0.78
N MET A 140 5.52 11.28 -1.96
CA MET A 140 5.83 9.88 -2.30
C MET A 140 7.30 9.67 -2.64
N LEU A 141 7.84 10.55 -3.47
CA LEU A 141 9.16 10.45 -4.05
C LEU A 141 10.13 11.43 -3.38
N CYS A 142 11.40 11.12 -3.48
CA CYS A 142 12.48 11.93 -2.93
C CYS A 142 13.67 12.00 -3.90
N GLU A 143 14.58 12.94 -3.67
CA GLU A 143 15.80 13.11 -4.47
C GLU A 143 17.04 12.63 -3.70
N LEU A 144 17.94 11.94 -4.41
CA LEU A 144 19.26 11.55 -3.90
C LEU A 144 20.05 12.81 -3.51
N GLY A 145 20.70 12.78 -2.33
CA GLY A 145 21.58 13.86 -1.89
C GLY A 145 21.11 14.63 -0.66
N VAL A 146 19.94 14.29 -0.09
CA VAL A 146 19.50 14.80 1.21
C VAL A 146 19.97 13.81 2.30
N PRO A 147 21.01 14.13 3.10
CA PRO A 147 21.51 13.24 4.16
C PRO A 147 20.64 13.32 5.43
N VAL A 148 19.36 13.63 5.29
CA VAL A 148 18.43 13.85 6.39
C VAL A 148 17.38 12.75 6.37
N LYS A 149 17.07 12.24 7.57
CA LYS A 149 15.94 11.34 7.77
C LYS A 149 14.63 12.06 7.43
N CYS A 150 13.85 11.48 6.53
CA CYS A 150 12.55 12.02 6.11
C CYS A 150 11.42 11.10 6.61
N CYS A 151 10.24 11.66 6.84
CA CYS A 151 9.05 10.85 7.14
C CYS A 151 8.67 10.06 5.89
N ALA A 152 8.50 8.75 6.01
CA ALA A 152 7.99 7.95 4.90
C ALA A 152 6.52 8.30 4.60
N SER A 153 6.03 7.81 3.47
CA SER A 153 4.65 8.04 3.02
C SER A 153 3.61 7.53 4.01
N ASP A 154 3.95 6.45 4.72
CA ASP A 154 3.11 5.83 5.76
C ASP A 154 2.91 6.70 7.02
N LEU A 155 3.69 7.78 7.19
CA LEU A 155 3.68 8.67 8.37
C LEU A 155 3.99 8.01 9.72
N TYR A 156 4.23 6.71 9.77
CA TYR A 156 4.59 5.97 10.99
C TYR A 156 6.09 5.71 11.09
N SER A 157 6.82 5.89 9.98
CA SER A 157 8.24 5.62 9.91
C SER A 157 9.05 6.83 9.44
N ILE A 158 10.32 6.84 9.85
CA ILE A 158 11.33 7.76 9.38
C ILE A 158 12.38 6.94 8.64
N GLY A 159 12.88 7.46 7.53
CA GLY A 159 13.72 6.71 6.63
C GLY A 159 14.69 7.58 5.84
N TRP A 160 15.36 6.94 4.89
CA TRP A 160 16.34 7.57 4.02
C TRP A 160 15.85 7.51 2.57
N CYS A 161 16.22 8.50 1.77
CA CYS A 161 15.93 8.48 0.33
C CYS A 161 16.87 7.50 -0.40
N LEU A 162 16.58 6.20 -0.29
CA LEU A 162 17.41 5.12 -0.81
C LEU A 162 16.59 4.00 -1.48
N GLY A 163 15.30 3.90 -1.17
CA GLY A 163 14.43 2.88 -1.74
C GLY A 163 14.02 3.26 -3.16
N SER A 164 13.48 2.30 -3.91
CA SER A 164 12.91 2.58 -5.23
C SER A 164 11.51 1.99 -5.40
N VAL A 165 10.66 2.74 -6.11
CA VAL A 165 9.39 2.26 -6.66
C VAL A 165 9.61 1.30 -7.84
N HIS A 166 10.77 1.41 -8.50
CA HIS A 166 11.10 0.51 -9.58
C HIS A 166 11.52 -0.84 -9.00
N LYS A 167 10.97 -1.88 -9.64
CA LYS A 167 11.33 -3.30 -9.61
C LYS A 167 12.74 -3.57 -9.12
N MET A 168 12.87 -4.62 -8.30
CA MET A 168 14.10 -5.09 -7.69
C MET A 168 15.03 -5.73 -8.73
N SER A 169 15.24 -5.08 -9.89
CA SER A 169 16.21 -5.52 -10.89
C SER A 169 17.63 -5.23 -10.41
N ALA A 170 18.52 -6.20 -10.60
CA ALA A 170 19.93 -6.15 -10.19
C ALA A 170 20.72 -4.96 -10.79
N GLU A 171 20.21 -4.34 -11.85
CA GLU A 171 20.72 -3.08 -12.39
C GLU A 171 19.80 -1.95 -11.95
N ARG A 172 20.31 -1.04 -11.12
CA ARG A 172 19.62 0.22 -10.77
C ARG A 172 19.70 1.15 -11.99
N PRO A 173 18.65 1.31 -12.80
CA PRO A 173 18.69 2.30 -13.87
C PRO A 173 18.65 3.68 -13.19
N MET A 174 19.42 4.65 -13.68
CA MET A 174 19.42 6.02 -13.14
C MET A 174 18.03 6.70 -13.17
N ASP A 175 17.05 6.10 -13.84
CA ASP A 175 15.66 6.55 -13.96
C ASP A 175 14.69 5.97 -12.91
N SER A 176 15.21 5.32 -11.86
CA SER A 176 14.40 4.73 -10.79
C SER A 176 13.76 5.81 -9.90
N CYS A 177 12.46 5.67 -9.60
CA CYS A 177 11.73 6.59 -8.71
C CYS A 177 12.19 6.30 -7.29
N LEU A 178 12.88 7.24 -6.67
CA LEU A 178 13.36 7.03 -5.32
C LEU A 178 12.28 7.35 -4.31
N ILE A 179 12.29 6.57 -3.25
CA ILE A 179 11.36 6.67 -2.14
C ILE A 179 12.11 6.67 -0.83
N ILE A 180 11.44 7.19 0.18
CA ILE A 180 11.90 7.07 1.54
C ILE A 180 11.75 5.60 1.93
N ASP A 181 12.89 4.95 2.09
CA ASP A 181 13.00 3.60 2.63
C ASP A 181 12.95 3.72 4.15
N PRO A 182 11.90 3.22 4.81
CA PRO A 182 11.79 3.29 6.26
C PRO A 182 13.03 2.69 6.90
N ALA A 183 13.64 3.40 7.84
CA ALA A 183 14.69 2.85 8.68
C ALA A 183 14.04 1.88 9.66
N LEU A 184 13.71 0.68 9.18
CA LEU A 184 13.27 -0.42 10.00
C LEU A 184 14.44 -0.80 10.91
N ASP A 185 14.47 -0.27 12.13
CA ASP A 185 15.28 -0.84 13.22
C ASP A 185 14.61 -2.10 13.75
N VAL A 186 14.32 -3.02 12.84
CA VAL A 186 14.02 -4.40 13.19
C VAL A 186 15.36 -5.09 13.06
N ARG A 187 16.12 -5.13 14.16
CA ARG A 187 17.15 -6.16 14.32
C ARG A 187 16.48 -7.47 13.86
N ASP A 188 16.92 -8.03 12.74
CA ASP A 188 16.38 -9.24 12.08
C ASP A 188 15.30 -9.13 11.00
N ALA A 189 15.15 -8.02 10.26
CA ALA A 189 14.47 -8.15 8.95
C ALA A 189 15.20 -9.16 8.05
N ASP A 190 16.55 -9.13 8.02
CA ASP A 190 17.35 -10.09 7.27
C ASP A 190 17.28 -11.53 7.79
N ALA A 191 17.15 -11.75 9.11
CA ALA A 191 17.07 -13.12 9.65
C ALA A 191 15.66 -13.71 9.54
N VAL A 192 14.61 -12.88 9.68
CA VAL A 192 13.21 -13.32 9.56
C VAL A 192 12.83 -13.55 8.09
N ILE A 193 13.22 -12.64 7.19
CA ILE A 193 12.77 -12.67 5.78
C ILE A 193 13.69 -13.54 4.92
N TRP A 194 15.01 -13.49 5.12
CA TRP A 194 15.97 -14.19 4.23
C TRP A 194 16.57 -15.47 4.80
N ARG A 195 16.57 -15.66 6.13
CA ARG A 195 17.11 -16.87 6.78
C ARG A 195 16.03 -17.80 7.36
N GLY A 196 14.77 -17.39 7.35
CA GLY A 196 13.66 -18.19 7.88
C GLY A 196 13.73 -18.43 9.39
N GLU A 197 14.49 -17.60 10.13
CA GLU A 197 14.60 -17.73 11.58
C GLU A 197 13.41 -17.02 12.23
N CYS A 198 12.37 -17.79 12.58
CA CYS A 198 11.31 -17.30 13.44
C CYS A 198 11.84 -17.11 14.87
N LEU A 199 12.41 -15.94 15.16
CA LEU A 199 12.64 -15.55 16.55
C LEU A 199 11.29 -15.28 17.21
N SER A 200 10.96 -16.12 18.18
CA SER A 200 9.83 -15.91 19.08
C SER A 200 9.91 -14.50 19.66
N ALA A 201 8.92 -13.67 19.36
CA ALA A 201 8.75 -12.37 20.00
C ALA A 201 8.79 -12.55 21.51
N MET A 202 9.89 -12.10 22.14
CA MET A 202 9.97 -12.04 23.59
C MET A 202 8.94 -11.02 24.08
N PRO A 203 8.03 -11.39 25.01
CA PRO A 203 7.08 -10.44 25.57
C PRO A 203 7.83 -9.25 26.16
N GLY A 204 7.49 -8.05 25.68
CA GLY A 204 7.99 -6.80 26.22
C GLY A 204 7.88 -6.80 27.75
N VAL A 205 9.01 -6.48 28.37
CA VAL A 205 9.25 -6.39 29.80
C VAL A 205 8.16 -5.52 30.48
N GLY A 206 7.75 -5.93 31.68
CA GLY A 206 6.57 -5.44 32.40
C GLY A 206 6.47 -3.92 32.66
N PRO A 207 5.35 -3.49 33.27
CA PRO A 207 4.92 -2.10 33.25
C PRO A 207 5.92 -1.18 33.94
N LEU A 208 6.28 -0.09 33.25
CA LEU A 208 6.98 1.06 33.80
C LEU A 208 6.22 1.56 35.04
N ARG A 209 6.77 1.29 36.22
CA ARG A 209 6.37 1.93 37.48
C ARG A 209 6.68 3.42 37.37
N GLY A 210 5.66 4.27 37.35
CA GLY A 210 5.83 5.67 37.70
C GLY A 210 5.10 6.71 36.86
N VAL A 211 3.79 6.58 36.66
CA VAL A 211 2.94 7.75 36.37
C VAL A 211 1.64 7.60 37.16
N ARG A 212 1.49 8.38 38.24
CA ARG A 212 0.19 8.55 38.93
C ARG A 212 -0.65 9.55 38.15
N THR A 213 -1.45 9.09 37.20
CA THR A 213 -2.56 9.89 36.66
C THR A 213 -3.79 9.70 37.54
N ARG A 214 -4.15 10.73 38.32
CA ARG A 214 -5.46 10.81 39.00
C ARG A 214 -6.54 10.95 37.93
N PHE A 215 -7.36 9.91 37.77
CA PHE A 215 -8.63 10.01 37.03
C PHE A 215 -9.67 10.79 37.85
N PRO A 216 -10.34 11.81 37.29
CA PRO A 216 -11.56 12.36 37.88
C PRO A 216 -12.72 11.37 37.70
N ARG A 217 -13.44 11.08 38.80
CA ARG A 217 -14.63 10.23 38.79
C ARG A 217 -15.75 10.89 37.98
N THR A 218 -16.24 10.18 36.96
CA THR A 218 -17.44 10.54 36.19
C THR A 218 -18.69 10.51 37.07
N ARG A 219 -19.46 11.60 37.04
CA ARG A 219 -20.73 11.79 37.72
C ARG A 219 -21.85 11.10 36.93
N GLN A 220 -22.54 10.16 37.57
CA GLN A 220 -23.61 9.35 36.99
C GLN A 220 -24.86 10.22 36.73
N MET A 221 -25.24 10.40 35.46
CA MET A 221 -26.49 11.07 35.07
C MET A 221 -27.67 10.10 35.22
N ARG A 222 -28.64 10.46 36.08
CA ARG A 222 -29.91 9.74 36.28
C ARG A 222 -30.84 10.00 35.09
N GLY A 223 -31.37 8.93 34.49
CA GLY A 223 -32.41 8.99 33.47
C GLY A 223 -33.76 9.45 34.03
N THR A 224 -34.41 10.36 33.32
CA THR A 224 -35.79 10.82 33.59
C THR A 224 -36.76 10.11 32.64
N ARG A 225 -37.73 9.39 33.24
CA ARG A 225 -38.92 8.85 32.56
C ARG A 225 -39.74 9.99 31.93
N ARG A 226 -40.08 9.91 30.65
CA ARG A 226 -41.19 10.66 30.03
C ARG A 226 -42.42 9.76 29.89
N ARG A 227 -43.57 10.37 30.18
CA ARG A 227 -44.91 9.78 30.28
C ARG A 227 -45.46 9.36 28.91
N ARG A 228 -46.32 8.33 28.96
CA ARG A 228 -47.24 7.92 27.90
C ARG A 228 -48.20 9.06 27.52
N ILE A 229 -48.52 9.13 26.24
CA ILE A 229 -49.82 9.60 25.73
C ILE A 229 -50.69 8.35 25.62
#